data_AF-A0A1V5UXB0-F1
#
_entry.id   AF-A0A1V5UXB0-F1
#
_cell.length_a   1.000
_cell.length_b   1.000
_cell.length_c   1.000
_cell.angle_alpha   90.00
_cell.angle_beta   90.00
_cell.angle_gamma   90.00
#
_symmetry.space_group_name_H-M   'P 1'
#
loop_
_entity.id
_entity.type
_entity.pdbx_description
1 polymer ?
#
loop_
_entity_poly.entity_id
_entity_poly.type
_entity_poly.pdbx_seq_one_letter_code
_entity_poly.pdbx_strand_id
1 'polypeptide(L)'
;MLPKTPHSLIPISGIFLPFLSLYLFELVVTFIGFALGRYGDKYLGNLEKLWIIPNPHHWIWGALLIFLGGFGSTSFLGLTSICFGIGVFVSDLNDFLHLRFFGEEPPHQWKFWHIN
;
A
#
# COMPACT_ATOMS: atom_id res chain seq x y z
N MET A 1 4.48 -52.85 -30.15
CA MET A 1 4.59 -52.25 -28.80
C MET A 1 4.63 -50.74 -28.99
N LEU A 2 3.62 -50.00 -28.52
CA LEU A 2 3.63 -48.54 -28.59
C LEU A 2 4.49 -47.97 -27.45
N PRO A 3 5.32 -46.95 -27.70
CA PRO A 3 6.13 -46.34 -26.66
C PRO A 3 5.22 -45.62 -25.66
N LYS A 4 5.30 -45.99 -24.38
CA LYS A 4 4.68 -45.23 -23.30
C LYS A 4 5.44 -43.90 -23.17
N THR A 5 4.84 -42.81 -23.64
CA THR A 5 5.34 -41.46 -23.33
C THR A 5 5.19 -41.22 -21.83
N PRO A 6 6.25 -40.79 -21.11
CA PRO A 6 6.11 -40.44 -19.70
C PRO A 6 5.30 -39.14 -19.63
N HIS A 7 4.05 -39.23 -19.17
CA HIS A 7 3.31 -38.06 -18.73
C HIS A 7 3.98 -37.60 -17.43
N SER A 8 4.87 -36.63 -17.51
CA SER A 8 5.35 -35.92 -16.33
C SER A 8 4.17 -35.14 -15.76
N LEU A 9 3.54 -35.71 -14.73
CA LEU A 9 2.55 -35.01 -13.93
C LEU A 9 3.27 -33.89 -13.18
N ILE A 10 3.17 -32.67 -13.69
CA ILE A 10 3.57 -31.49 -12.91
C ILE A 10 2.58 -31.42 -11.75
N PRO A 11 3.02 -31.56 -10.49
CA PRO A 11 2.11 -31.48 -9.36
C PRO A 11 1.49 -30.08 -9.35
N ILE A 12 0.16 -30.02 -9.25
CA ILE A 12 -0.63 -28.79 -9.24
C ILE A 12 -0.05 -27.79 -8.21
N SER A 13 0.46 -28.28 -7.07
CA SER A 13 1.13 -27.46 -6.05
C SER A 13 2.31 -26.64 -6.60
N GLY A 14 3.10 -27.15 -7.54
CA GLY A 14 4.24 -26.45 -8.14
C GLY A 14 3.85 -25.24 -9.00
N ILE A 15 2.60 -25.19 -9.48
CA ILE A 15 2.06 -24.05 -10.23
C ILE A 15 1.43 -23.04 -9.27
N PHE A 16 0.69 -23.46 -8.24
CA PHE A 16 -0.08 -22.57 -7.37
C PHE A 16 0.72 -21.90 -6.25
N LEU A 17 1.73 -22.59 -5.67
CA LEU A 17 2.59 -22.05 -4.60
C LEU A 17 3.26 -20.70 -4.93
N PRO A 18 3.88 -20.50 -6.11
CA PRO A 18 4.53 -19.23 -6.43
C PRO A 18 3.53 -18.07 -6.51
N PHE A 19 2.35 -18.28 -7.11
CA PHE A 19 1.31 -17.23 -7.15
C PHE A 19 0.80 -16.89 -5.75
N LEU A 20 0.56 -17.89 -4.90
CA LEU A 20 0.15 -17.65 -3.51
C LEU A 20 1.20 -16.82 -2.75
N SER A 21 2.48 -17.16 -2.90
CA SER A 21 3.56 -16.42 -2.24
C SER A 21 3.65 -14.96 -2.69
N LEU A 22 3.40 -14.69 -3.98
CA LEU A 22 3.36 -13.35 -4.53
C LEU A 22 2.19 -12.53 -3.96
N TYR A 23 0.98 -13.11 -3.93
CA TYR A 23 -0.18 -12.44 -3.34
C TYR A 23 -0.01 -12.13 -1.85
N LEU A 24 0.57 -13.06 -1.09
CA LEU A 24 0.87 -12.83 0.33
C LEU A 24 1.90 -11.71 0.51
N PHE A 25 2.91 -11.67 -0.35
CA PHE A 25 3.90 -10.59 -0.35
C PHE A 25 3.24 -9.23 -0.61
N GLU A 26 2.41 -9.11 -1.66
CA GLU A 26 1.68 -7.89 -1.99
C GLU A 26 0.77 -7.42 -0.84
N LEU A 27 0.07 -8.36 -0.18
CA LEU A 27 -0.76 -8.09 0.99
C LEU A 27 0.07 -7.53 2.15
N VAL A 28 1.22 -8.14 2.45
CA VAL A 28 2.11 -7.68 3.53
C VAL A 28 2.65 -6.29 3.23
N VAL A 29 3.12 -6.04 2.01
CA VAL A 29 3.62 -4.71 1.60
C VAL A 29 2.52 -3.65 1.71
N THR A 30 1.31 -3.97 1.27
CA THR A 30 0.15 -3.08 1.38
C THR A 30 -0.19 -2.79 2.85
N PHE A 31 -0.19 -3.81 3.70
CA PHE A 31 -0.45 -3.67 5.13
C PHE A 31 0.62 -2.81 5.84
N ILE A 32 1.90 -2.98 5.48
CA ILE A 32 2.99 -2.14 6.01
C ILE A 32 2.79 -0.68 5.57
N GLY A 33 2.48 -0.44 4.30
CA GLY A 33 2.16 0.91 3.81
C GLY A 33 1.01 1.55 4.59
N PHE A 34 -0.05 0.78 4.84
CA PHE A 34 -1.18 1.23 5.67
C PHE A 34 -0.76 1.56 7.11
N ALA A 35 -0.01 0.66 7.76
CA ALA A 35 0.44 0.85 9.13
C ALA A 35 1.35 2.07 9.28
N LEU A 36 2.25 2.30 8.31
CA LEU A 36 3.13 3.46 8.29
C LEU A 36 2.39 4.75 7.99
N GLY A 37 1.38 4.73 7.12
CA GLY A 37 0.51 5.89 6.90
C GLY A 37 -0.23 6.30 8.19
N ARG A 38 -0.83 5.33 8.90
CA ARG A 38 -1.45 5.56 10.22
C ARG A 38 -0.46 6.03 11.29
N TYR A 39 0.76 5.51 11.27
CA TYR A 39 1.82 5.94 12.17
C TYR A 39 2.26 7.38 11.87
N GLY A 40 2.47 7.70 10.60
CA GLY A 40 2.86 9.04 10.15
C GLY A 40 1.83 10.08 10.54
N ASP A 41 0.56 9.80 10.29
CA ASP A 41 -0.56 10.63 10.70
C ASP A 41 -0.56 10.94 12.20
N LYS A 42 -0.36 9.91 13.04
CA LYS A 42 -0.36 10.06 14.50
C LYS A 42 0.85 10.81 15.07
N TYR A 43 2.05 10.55 14.54
CA TYR A 43 3.30 11.00 15.18
C TYR A 43 4.03 12.09 14.41
N LEU A 44 3.85 12.15 13.09
CA LEU A 44 4.51 13.11 12.21
C LEU A 44 3.63 14.34 11.91
N GLY A 45 2.32 14.32 12.18
CA GLY A 45 1.46 15.50 12.10
C GLY A 45 1.95 16.67 12.97
N ASN A 46 2.53 16.38 14.14
CA ASN A 46 3.15 17.40 15.01
C ASN A 46 4.44 18.01 14.43
N LEU A 47 5.05 17.42 13.40
CA LEU A 47 6.22 18.00 12.75
C LEU A 47 5.85 19.27 11.97
N GLU A 48 4.59 19.53 11.65
CA GLU A 48 4.16 20.82 11.11
C GLU A 48 4.51 22.00 12.01
N LYS A 49 4.56 21.82 13.33
CA LYS A 49 5.05 22.88 14.26
C LYS A 49 6.52 23.20 14.07
N LEU A 50 7.28 22.30 13.44
CA LEU A 50 8.71 22.42 13.20
C LEU A 50 9.02 22.89 11.77
N TRP A 51 8.11 22.71 10.82
CA TRP A 51 8.31 23.03 9.40
C TRP A 51 7.62 24.34 9.00
N ILE A 52 8.34 25.21 8.29
CA ILE A 52 7.83 26.46 7.68
C ILE A 52 6.85 26.17 6.52
N ILE A 53 6.73 24.90 6.09
CA ILE A 53 5.96 24.46 4.93
C ILE A 53 4.80 23.57 5.42
N PRO A 54 3.55 23.78 4.92
CA PRO A 54 2.43 22.92 5.25
C PRO A 54 2.72 21.46 4.86
N ASN A 55 2.44 20.50 5.75
CA ASN A 55 2.70 19.08 5.51
C ASN A 55 1.57 18.52 4.63
N PRO A 56 1.89 17.94 3.46
CA PRO A 56 0.89 17.27 2.64
C PRO A 56 0.29 16.08 3.40
N HIS A 57 -1.02 15.90 3.31
CA HIS A 57 -1.68 14.70 3.84
C HIS A 57 -1.08 13.43 3.23
N HIS A 58 -1.11 12.35 4.01
CA HIS A 58 -0.40 11.11 3.71
C HIS A 58 -0.94 10.43 2.45
N TRP A 59 -2.22 10.64 2.13
CA TRP A 59 -2.80 10.14 0.89
C TRP A 59 -2.09 10.69 -0.36
N ILE A 60 -1.52 11.90 -0.33
CA ILE A 60 -0.79 12.49 -1.47
C ILE A 60 0.47 11.68 -1.76
N TRP A 61 1.20 11.28 -0.71
CA TRP A 61 2.38 10.42 -0.85
C TRP A 61 2.00 9.03 -1.36
N GLY A 62 0.89 8.47 -0.88
CA GLY A 62 0.34 7.22 -1.40
C GLY A 62 0.00 7.31 -2.88
N ALA A 63 -0.70 8.36 -3.31
CA ALA A 63 -1.06 8.60 -4.70
C ALA A 63 0.19 8.76 -5.60
N LEU A 64 1.22 9.46 -5.13
CA LEU A 64 2.48 9.63 -5.86
C LEU A 64 3.19 8.29 -6.06
N LEU A 65 3.25 7.44 -5.03
CA LEU A 65 3.85 6.12 -5.12
C LEU A 65 3.11 5.18 -6.08
N ILE A 66 1.78 5.25 -6.10
CA ILE A 66 0.95 4.52 -7.08
C ILE A 66 1.27 5.01 -8.49
N PHE A 67 1.27 6.33 -8.70
CA PHE A 67 1.52 6.95 -10.00
C PHE A 67 2.92 6.60 -10.54
N LEU A 68 3.97 6.79 -9.73
CA LEU A 68 5.35 6.47 -10.11
C LEU A 68 5.56 4.96 -10.30
N GLY A 69 4.94 4.15 -9.45
CA GLY A 69 4.98 2.70 -9.57
C GLY A 69 4.34 2.18 -10.86
N GLY A 70 3.31 2.87 -11.38
CA GLY A 70 2.65 2.55 -12.64
C GLY A 70 3.60 2.49 -13.84
N PHE A 71 4.57 3.41 -13.93
CA PHE A 71 5.60 3.41 -14.99
C PHE A 71 6.52 2.19 -14.93
N GLY A 72 6.67 1.59 -13.75
CA GLY A 72 7.49 0.41 -13.50
C GLY A 72 6.68 -0.84 -13.16
N SER A 73 5.40 -0.92 -13.50
CA SER A 73 4.46 -1.96 -13.03
C SER A 73 4.87 -3.41 -13.35
N THR A 74 5.73 -3.63 -14.34
CA THR A 74 6.28 -4.96 -14.66
C THR A 74 7.53 -5.31 -13.84
N SER A 75 8.06 -4.36 -13.07
CA SER A 75 9.22 -4.55 -12.21
C SER A 75 8.80 -4.79 -10.76
N PHE A 76 9.60 -5.55 -10.02
CA PHE A 76 9.39 -5.77 -8.59
C PHE A 76 9.28 -4.46 -7.80
N LEU A 77 10.10 -3.46 -8.14
CA LEU A 77 10.08 -2.15 -7.48
C LEU A 77 8.78 -1.39 -7.77
N GLY A 78 8.29 -1.41 -9.02
CA GLY A 78 7.04 -0.74 -9.36
C GLY A 78 5.82 -1.39 -8.72
N LEU A 79 5.74 -2.73 -8.73
CA LEU A 79 4.71 -3.48 -7.99
C LEU A 79 4.75 -3.17 -6.49
N THR A 80 5.93 -3.21 -5.88
CA THR A 80 6.10 -2.87 -4.46
C THR A 80 5.67 -1.43 -4.18
N SER A 81 6.05 -0.49 -5.04
CA SER A 81 5.66 0.93 -4.95
C SER A 81 4.14 1.10 -5.03
N ILE A 82 3.47 0.38 -5.94
CA ILE A 82 2.01 0.42 -6.07
C ILE A 82 1.35 -0.16 -4.82
N CYS A 83 1.72 -1.37 -4.40
CA CYS A 83 1.12 -2.02 -3.21
C CYS A 83 1.30 -1.17 -1.95
N PHE A 84 2.52 -0.68 -1.72
CA PHE A 84 2.81 0.18 -0.59
C PHE A 84 2.04 1.50 -0.68
N GLY A 85 2.01 2.12 -1.86
CA GLY A 85 1.27 3.35 -2.13
C GLY A 85 -0.23 3.21 -1.89
N ILE A 86 -0.84 2.08 -2.29
CA ILE A 86 -2.24 1.74 -1.97
C ILE A 86 -2.43 1.70 -0.46
N GLY A 87 -1.55 1.02 0.27
CA GLY A 87 -1.59 0.97 1.74
C GLY A 87 -1.61 2.36 2.37
N VAL A 88 -0.64 3.19 1.99
CA VAL A 88 -0.53 4.58 2.48
C VAL A 88 -1.76 5.40 2.10
N PHE A 89 -2.22 5.32 0.85
CA PHE A 89 -3.39 6.06 0.37
C PHE A 89 -4.66 5.69 1.14
N VAL A 90 -4.90 4.40 1.31
CA VAL A 90 -6.07 3.85 2.01
C VAL A 90 -6.05 4.22 3.49
N SER A 91 -4.87 4.35 4.10
CA SER A 91 -4.75 4.76 5.51
C SER A 91 -5.33 6.14 5.80
N ASP A 92 -5.48 6.96 4.77
CA ASP A 92 -5.84 8.37 4.82
C ASP A 92 -6.97 8.72 3.82
N LEU A 93 -7.80 7.71 3.49
CA LEU A 93 -8.83 7.86 2.45
C LEU A 93 -9.93 8.86 2.84
N ASN A 94 -10.22 9.02 4.13
CA ASN A 94 -11.19 10.01 4.60
C ASN A 94 -10.78 11.44 4.23
N ASP A 95 -9.49 11.78 4.39
CA ASP A 95 -8.98 13.10 4.06
C ASP A 95 -8.96 13.35 2.56
N PHE A 96 -8.65 12.31 1.77
CA PHE A 96 -8.81 12.35 0.32
C PHE A 96 -10.26 12.63 -0.10
N LEU A 97 -11.24 11.91 0.48
CA LEU A 97 -12.66 12.08 0.15
C LEU A 97 -13.19 13.48 0.50
N HIS A 98 -12.59 14.15 1.48
CA HIS A 98 -12.90 15.53 1.86
C HIS A 98 -11.97 16.56 1.20
N LEU A 99 -11.11 16.15 0.26
CA LEU A 99 -10.16 17.01 -0.46
C LEU A 99 -9.26 17.83 0.48
N ARG A 100 -8.83 17.23 1.59
CA ARG A 100 -7.89 17.83 2.52
C ARG A 100 -6.47 17.59 2.02
N PHE A 101 -5.80 18.65 1.58
CA PHE A 101 -4.45 18.57 1.01
C PHE A 101 -3.36 18.93 2.01
N PHE A 102 -3.67 19.77 3.01
CA PHE A 102 -2.74 20.26 4.03
C PHE A 102 -3.42 20.45 5.39
N GLY A 103 -2.63 20.33 6.47
CA GLY A 103 -2.96 20.84 7.80
C GLY A 103 -3.05 19.80 8.92
N GLU A 104 -2.89 20.28 10.16
CA GLU A 104 -3.04 19.52 11.40
C GLU A 104 -4.53 19.20 11.65
N GLU A 105 -4.88 17.92 11.78
CA GLU A 105 -6.17 17.56 12.35
C GLU A 105 -6.18 17.88 13.85
N PRO A 106 -7.22 18.54 14.38
CA PRO A 106 -7.35 18.72 15.81
C PRO A 106 -7.38 17.34 16.50
N PRO A 107 -6.84 17.21 17.72
CA PRO A 107 -6.81 15.95 18.44
C PRO A 107 -8.24 15.44 18.63
N HIS A 108 -8.60 14.40 17.88
CA HIS A 108 -9.91 13.76 17.92
C HIS A 108 -9.77 12.32 18.41
N GLN A 109 -10.86 11.75 18.92
CA GLN A 109 -10.87 10.33 19.27
C GLN A 109 -10.78 9.49 17.99
N TRP A 110 -9.67 8.80 17.82
CA TRP A 110 -9.40 8.00 16.63
C TRP A 110 -10.37 6.83 16.51
N LYS A 111 -11.21 6.88 15.49
CA LYS A 111 -12.03 5.75 15.03
C LYS A 111 -11.46 5.24 13.73
N PHE A 112 -11.61 3.94 13.47
CA PHE A 112 -11.32 3.39 12.15
C PHE A 112 -12.25 4.11 11.15
N TRP A 113 -11.67 4.90 10.23
CA TRP A 113 -12.41 5.56 9.15
C TRP A 113 -13.52 6.53 9.58
N HIS A 114 -13.47 7.08 10.80
CA HIS A 114 -14.55 7.92 11.33
C HIS A 114 -15.93 7.22 11.37
N ILE A 115 -16.00 5.89 11.29
CA ILE A 115 -17.25 5.14 11.40
C ILE A 115 -17.66 5.06 12.87
N ASN A 116 -18.86 5.53 13.19
CA ASN A 116 -19.47 5.46 14.52
C ASN A 116 -19.99 4.06 14.85
#